data_AF-A0A4Q5X605-F1
#
_entry.id   AF-A0A4Q5X605-F1
#
_cell.length_a   1.000
_cell.length_b   1.000
_cell.length_c   1.000
_cell.angle_alpha   90.00
_cell.angle_beta   90.00
_cell.angle_gamma   90.00
#
_symmetry.space_group_name_H-M   'P 1'
#
loop_
_entity.id
_entity.type
_entity.pdbx_description
1 polymer ?
#
loop_
_entity_poly.entity_id
_entity_poly.type
_entity_poly.pdbx_seq_one_letter_code
_entity_poly.pdbx_strand_id
1 'polypeptide(L)'
;MKNVTGLARIGAGLVSAAALAVLPSAMAQATASKEKAASTLTVVYEFTGSGVEKPSSNEKHVNWQIKDRYELKVNMSAKKPSGFPAFHKQDAAGQAMESDRAKAAASAQKNAQPLMNEASKIMEQCGDDEDCMMAAAMKMAQGLSPGAVAGLKSDVAKASVMPADRYQMFDSSTSSGTYTIDEKSYEAYFDAACSAKNEAKCAITKTVKGQGALTTPDGKTTMPGTVLGELDIQTGSVMLTFPLPGAAKATKTITSASQDQKSGTEQVSYFLSVPNTQDIKLTAKCGACKTAEGSFTKELDDKLLGRKGTLKVSWKFTRG
;
A
#
# COMPACT_ATOMS: atom_id res chain seq x y z
N MET A 1 63.16 -14.12 -51.57
CA MET A 1 62.79 -15.09 -52.62
C MET A 1 61.42 -15.67 -52.28
N LYS A 2 60.50 -15.62 -53.26
CA LYS A 2 59.31 -16.49 -53.45
C LYS A 2 58.27 -16.50 -52.30
N ASN A 3 57.17 -15.74 -52.40
CA ASN A 3 55.94 -15.95 -53.19
C ASN A 3 54.86 -16.81 -52.48
N VAL A 4 53.67 -16.19 -52.31
CA VAL A 4 52.34 -16.70 -52.73
C VAL A 4 51.77 -17.86 -51.88
N THR A 5 50.50 -17.97 -51.43
CA THR A 5 49.20 -17.24 -51.47
C THR A 5 48.25 -18.03 -50.57
N GLY A 6 47.20 -17.40 -50.04
CA GLY A 6 46.05 -18.13 -49.47
C GLY A 6 44.84 -17.23 -49.24
N LEU A 7 43.96 -17.16 -50.23
CA LEU A 7 42.67 -16.45 -50.23
C LEU A 7 41.66 -17.02 -49.21
N ALA A 8 40.85 -16.14 -48.60
CA ALA A 8 39.39 -16.28 -48.45
C ALA A 8 38.81 -14.92 -48.00
N ARG A 9 38.21 -14.10 -48.87
CA ARG A 9 36.80 -14.10 -49.36
C ARG A 9 35.74 -13.69 -48.32
N ILE A 10 35.16 -12.51 -48.61
CA ILE A 10 33.73 -12.15 -48.58
C ILE A 10 33.11 -11.78 -47.22
N GLY A 11 32.57 -10.56 -47.15
CA GLY A 11 31.61 -10.17 -46.12
C GLY A 11 31.41 -8.66 -45.95
N ALA A 12 31.13 -7.93 -47.03
CA ALA A 12 30.64 -6.54 -46.93
C ALA A 12 29.20 -6.56 -46.40
N GLY A 13 29.03 -6.35 -45.10
CA GLY A 13 27.74 -6.16 -44.43
C GLY A 13 27.56 -4.71 -44.02
N LEU A 14 26.71 -3.99 -44.77
CA LEU A 14 26.17 -2.68 -44.41
C LEU A 14 25.46 -2.76 -43.04
N VAL A 15 26.07 -2.19 -42.01
CA VAL A 15 25.36 -1.92 -40.75
C VAL A 15 24.60 -0.61 -40.95
N SER A 16 23.32 -0.75 -41.29
CA SER A 16 22.38 0.35 -41.34
C SER A 16 22.19 0.92 -39.93
N ALA A 17 22.79 2.08 -39.68
CA ALA A 17 22.56 2.87 -38.47
C ALA A 17 21.16 3.49 -38.56
N ALA A 18 20.15 2.71 -38.22
CA ALA A 18 18.82 3.24 -37.91
C ALA A 18 18.94 4.04 -36.61
N ALA A 19 19.09 5.35 -36.75
CA ALA A 19 18.85 6.30 -35.68
C ALA A 19 17.44 6.05 -35.13
N LEU A 20 17.35 5.40 -33.97
CA LEU A 20 16.13 5.41 -33.17
C LEU A 20 15.89 6.86 -32.77
N ALA A 21 15.02 7.52 -33.54
CA ALA A 21 14.32 8.70 -33.08
C ALA A 21 13.59 8.32 -31.79
N VAL A 22 14.14 8.77 -30.65
CA VAL A 22 13.45 8.77 -29.37
C VAL A 22 12.33 9.80 -29.50
N LEU A 23 11.20 9.37 -30.07
CA LEU A 23 9.97 10.12 -29.98
C LEU A 23 9.61 10.20 -28.50
N PRO A 24 9.39 11.39 -27.91
CA PRO A 24 8.84 11.49 -26.58
C PRO A 24 7.49 10.80 -26.61
N SER A 25 7.38 9.65 -25.93
CA SER A 25 6.10 9.01 -25.68
C SER A 25 5.23 10.05 -24.99
N ALA A 26 4.23 10.58 -25.70
CA ALA A 26 3.15 11.33 -25.08
C ALA A 26 2.58 10.41 -24.00
N MET A 27 2.94 10.67 -22.74
CA MET A 27 2.45 9.87 -21.63
C MET A 27 0.94 10.08 -21.61
N ALA A 28 0.19 9.04 -21.98
CA ALA A 28 -1.24 9.06 -21.87
C ALA A 28 -1.58 9.33 -20.40
N GLN A 29 -2.14 10.51 -20.13
CA GLN A 29 -2.65 10.85 -18.81
C GLN A 29 -3.74 9.84 -18.47
N ALA A 30 -3.80 9.43 -17.20
CA ALA A 30 -4.94 8.66 -16.76
C ALA A 30 -6.20 9.50 -16.91
N THR A 31 -7.34 8.83 -17.03
CA THR A 31 -8.67 9.43 -16.92
C THR A 31 -9.31 8.95 -15.64
N ALA A 32 -10.23 9.68 -15.04
CA ALA A 32 -11.04 9.14 -13.95
C ALA A 32 -11.89 7.95 -14.43
N SER A 33 -11.99 6.91 -13.62
CA SER A 33 -13.02 5.88 -13.78
C SER A 33 -14.39 6.44 -13.37
N LYS A 34 -15.47 5.85 -13.88
CA LYS A 34 -16.83 6.18 -13.41
C LYS A 34 -16.93 5.89 -11.91
N GLU A 35 -17.71 6.69 -11.19
CA GLU A 35 -17.99 6.41 -9.78
C GLU A 35 -18.56 4.98 -9.63
N LYS A 36 -18.12 4.27 -8.59
CA LYS A 36 -18.44 2.86 -8.31
C LYS A 36 -17.93 1.86 -9.34
N ALA A 37 -17.09 2.27 -10.29
CA ALA A 37 -16.43 1.32 -11.19
C ALA A 37 -15.63 0.28 -10.39
N ALA A 38 -15.88 -0.98 -10.68
CA ALA A 38 -15.24 -2.11 -10.00
C ALA A 38 -13.76 -2.17 -10.38
N SER A 39 -12.90 -2.21 -9.37
CA SER A 39 -11.45 -2.36 -9.52
C SER A 39 -10.96 -3.53 -8.66
N THR A 40 -9.77 -4.02 -8.90
CA THR A 40 -9.22 -5.16 -8.17
C THR A 40 -7.74 -4.95 -7.88
N LEU A 41 -7.32 -5.28 -6.65
CA LEU A 41 -5.93 -5.46 -6.29
C LEU A 41 -5.67 -6.94 -6.00
N THR A 42 -4.72 -7.54 -6.71
CA THR A 42 -4.18 -8.87 -6.39
C THR A 42 -2.79 -8.71 -5.78
N VAL A 43 -2.53 -9.40 -4.68
CA VAL A 43 -1.23 -9.41 -4.00
C VAL A 43 -0.80 -10.85 -3.75
N VAL A 44 0.42 -11.18 -4.14
CA VAL A 44 1.05 -12.49 -3.93
C VAL A 44 2.24 -12.29 -3.00
N TYR A 45 2.27 -13.10 -1.94
CA TYR A 45 3.32 -13.16 -0.94
C TYR A 45 4.03 -14.51 -1.10
N GLU A 46 5.32 -14.50 -1.38
CA GLU A 46 6.16 -15.69 -1.45
C GLU A 46 7.20 -15.58 -0.35
N PHE A 47 7.04 -16.34 0.74
CA PHE A 47 8.00 -16.37 1.83
C PHE A 47 8.83 -17.65 1.71
N THR A 48 10.11 -17.47 1.42
CA THR A 48 11.02 -18.57 1.13
C THR A 48 12.29 -18.43 1.95
N GLY A 49 12.83 -19.55 2.41
CA GLY A 49 14.08 -19.57 3.15
C GLY A 49 14.56 -21.00 3.29
N SER A 50 15.86 -21.18 3.35
CA SER A 50 16.46 -22.46 3.70
C SER A 50 17.84 -22.24 4.24
N GLY A 51 18.31 -23.19 5.03
CA GLY A 51 19.65 -23.12 5.57
C GLY A 51 20.05 -24.36 6.36
N VAL A 52 21.33 -24.38 6.70
CA VAL A 52 21.99 -25.41 7.50
C VAL A 52 22.86 -24.68 8.52
N GLU A 53 22.61 -24.94 9.79
CA GLU A 53 23.41 -24.47 10.91
C GLU A 53 24.15 -25.66 11.53
N LYS A 54 25.44 -25.75 11.23
CA LYS A 54 26.36 -26.74 11.78
C LYS A 54 27.67 -26.05 12.15
N PRO A 55 27.79 -25.49 13.37
CA PRO A 55 29.00 -24.80 13.79
C PRO A 55 30.18 -25.78 13.96
N SER A 56 31.40 -25.28 13.88
CA SER A 56 32.63 -26.08 14.05
C SER A 56 32.76 -26.71 15.44
N SER A 57 32.12 -26.13 16.45
CA SER A 57 32.00 -26.71 17.80
C SER A 57 31.21 -28.01 17.82
N ASN A 58 30.47 -28.35 16.75
CA ASN A 58 29.54 -29.48 16.67
C ASN A 58 28.59 -29.53 17.86
N GLU A 59 28.06 -28.37 18.28
CA GLU A 59 27.05 -28.29 19.34
C GLU A 59 25.62 -28.47 18.82
N LYS A 60 25.41 -28.35 17.50
CA LYS A 60 24.11 -28.56 16.86
C LYS A 60 24.21 -28.90 15.38
N HIS A 61 23.13 -29.44 14.85
CA HIS A 61 22.86 -29.60 13.42
C HIS A 61 21.39 -29.25 13.18
N VAL A 62 21.16 -28.07 12.60
CA VAL A 62 19.81 -27.57 12.32
C VAL A 62 19.66 -27.30 10.82
N ASN A 63 18.67 -27.93 10.19
CA ASN A 63 18.33 -27.70 8.79
C ASN A 63 16.91 -27.21 8.70
N TRP A 64 16.65 -26.21 7.87
CA TRP A 64 15.29 -25.70 7.69
C TRP A 64 14.98 -25.35 6.24
N GLN A 65 13.70 -25.37 5.94
CA GLN A 65 13.12 -24.96 4.68
C GLN A 65 11.77 -24.31 4.95
N ILE A 66 11.51 -23.21 4.27
CA ILE A 66 10.27 -22.44 4.30
C ILE A 66 9.84 -22.26 2.85
N LYS A 67 8.61 -22.61 2.54
CA LYS A 67 8.00 -22.43 1.22
C LYS A 67 6.53 -22.09 1.37
N ASP A 68 6.31 -20.84 1.75
CA ASP A 68 4.98 -20.31 2.00
C ASP A 68 4.55 -19.39 0.86
N ARG A 69 3.30 -19.54 0.45
CA ARG A 69 2.68 -18.70 -0.57
C ARG A 69 1.31 -18.28 -0.10
N TYR A 70 1.03 -16.98 -0.19
CA TYR A 70 -0.29 -16.42 0.04
C TYR A 70 -0.70 -15.61 -1.19
N GLU A 71 -1.97 -15.71 -1.57
CA GLU A 71 -2.55 -14.93 -2.66
C GLU A 71 -3.82 -14.26 -2.16
N LEU A 72 -3.87 -12.95 -2.26
CA LEU A 72 -4.96 -12.12 -1.80
C LEU A 72 -5.54 -11.35 -2.98
N LYS A 73 -6.86 -11.38 -3.13
CA LYS A 73 -7.63 -10.57 -4.06
C LYS A 73 -8.51 -9.62 -3.25
N VAL A 74 -8.41 -8.33 -3.54
CA VAL A 74 -9.17 -7.26 -2.91
C VAL A 74 -10.06 -6.60 -3.96
N ASN A 75 -11.37 -6.62 -3.71
CA ASN A 75 -12.35 -5.93 -4.54
C ASN A 75 -12.46 -4.47 -4.09
N MET A 76 -12.37 -3.55 -5.04
CA MET A 76 -12.35 -2.12 -4.79
C MET A 76 -13.38 -1.41 -5.67
N SER A 77 -13.75 -0.20 -5.26
CA SER A 77 -14.67 0.66 -6.02
C SER A 77 -14.12 2.08 -6.12
N ALA A 78 -14.18 2.65 -7.32
CA ALA A 78 -13.78 4.02 -7.55
C ALA A 78 -14.74 5.00 -6.87
N LYS A 79 -14.21 6.04 -6.23
CA LYS A 79 -14.97 7.17 -5.70
C LYS A 79 -15.04 8.30 -6.73
N LYS A 80 -15.87 9.29 -6.42
CA LYS A 80 -15.85 10.55 -7.16
C LYS A 80 -14.44 11.16 -7.07
N PRO A 81 -13.88 11.63 -8.19
CA PRO A 81 -12.61 12.35 -8.17
C PRO A 81 -12.66 13.60 -7.28
N SER A 82 -11.50 14.01 -6.79
CA SER A 82 -11.30 15.21 -5.98
C SER A 82 -10.09 15.99 -6.47
N GLY A 83 -10.10 17.31 -6.23
CA GLY A 83 -8.93 18.15 -6.47
C GLY A 83 -7.85 18.05 -5.39
N PHE A 84 -8.17 17.46 -4.24
CA PHE A 84 -7.24 17.28 -3.13
C PHE A 84 -6.76 15.83 -3.02
N PRO A 85 -5.46 15.61 -2.75
CA PRO A 85 -4.96 14.28 -2.48
C PRO A 85 -5.27 13.85 -1.05
N ALA A 86 -5.47 12.56 -0.86
CA ALA A 86 -5.54 11.88 0.43
C ALA A 86 -4.22 11.15 0.77
N PHE A 87 -3.50 10.61 -0.22
CA PHE A 87 -2.24 9.89 0.00
C PHE A 87 -1.03 10.52 -0.68
N HIS A 88 -1.20 11.00 -1.91
CA HIS A 88 -0.15 11.69 -2.65
C HIS A 88 0.23 12.97 -1.92
N LYS A 89 1.53 13.27 -1.92
CA LYS A 89 1.98 14.57 -1.43
C LYS A 89 1.44 15.64 -2.38
N GLN A 90 0.90 16.71 -1.82
CA GLN A 90 0.61 17.91 -2.61
C GLN A 90 1.90 18.41 -3.26
N ASP A 91 1.85 18.67 -4.56
CA ASP A 91 2.93 19.35 -5.25
C ASP A 91 2.96 20.85 -4.94
N ALA A 92 4.00 21.54 -5.40
CA ALA A 92 4.19 22.95 -5.11
C ALA A 92 3.01 23.83 -5.57
N ALA A 93 2.38 23.47 -6.70
CA ALA A 93 1.23 24.20 -7.23
C ALA A 93 -0.01 24.00 -6.34
N GLY A 94 -0.28 22.77 -5.91
CA GLY A 94 -1.36 22.46 -4.97
C GLY A 94 -1.15 23.11 -3.60
N GLN A 95 0.09 23.11 -3.08
CA GLN A 95 0.43 23.78 -1.82
C GLN A 95 0.26 25.30 -1.90
N ALA A 96 0.69 25.92 -3.01
CA ALA A 96 0.52 27.36 -3.23
C ALA A 96 -0.97 27.74 -3.30
N MET A 97 -1.76 26.97 -4.06
CA MET A 97 -3.20 27.18 -4.17
C MET A 97 -3.90 27.06 -2.81
N GLU A 98 -3.56 26.04 -2.02
CA GLU A 98 -4.14 25.88 -0.68
C GLU A 98 -3.69 26.99 0.28
N SER A 99 -2.43 27.43 0.19
CA SER A 99 -1.93 28.57 0.96
C SER A 99 -2.69 29.85 0.64
N ASP A 100 -2.96 30.12 -0.64
CA ASP A 100 -3.70 31.29 -1.07
C ASP A 100 -5.18 31.22 -0.65
N ARG A 101 -5.77 30.02 -0.73
CA ARG A 101 -7.13 29.75 -0.24
C ARG A 101 -7.24 29.98 1.28
N ALA A 102 -6.29 29.47 2.04
CA ALA A 102 -6.23 29.65 3.50
C ALA A 102 -6.02 31.11 3.91
N LYS A 103 -5.15 31.85 3.19
CA LYS A 103 -4.98 33.30 3.40
C LYS A 103 -6.27 34.07 3.09
N ALA A 104 -6.93 33.75 1.98
CA ALA A 104 -8.20 34.36 1.63
C ALA A 104 -9.29 34.06 2.67
N ALA A 105 -9.36 32.82 3.18
CA ALA A 105 -10.28 32.45 4.25
C ALA A 105 -10.01 33.22 5.55
N ALA A 106 -8.73 33.34 5.95
CA ALA A 106 -8.35 34.10 7.14
C ALA A 106 -8.67 35.60 6.99
N SER A 107 -8.42 36.19 5.81
CA SER A 107 -8.79 37.56 5.50
C SER A 107 -10.31 37.75 5.50
N ALA A 108 -11.07 36.83 4.90
CA ALA A 108 -12.54 36.86 4.92
C ALA A 108 -13.08 36.79 6.35
N GLN A 109 -12.53 35.91 7.20
CA GLN A 109 -12.92 35.80 8.61
C GLN A 109 -12.62 37.11 9.36
N LYS A 110 -11.42 37.67 9.18
CA LYS A 110 -11.05 38.95 9.81
C LYS A 110 -11.95 40.10 9.35
N ASN A 111 -12.27 40.15 8.06
CA ASN A 111 -13.11 41.19 7.46
C ASN A 111 -14.60 41.00 7.82
N ALA A 112 -15.03 39.78 8.13
CA ALA A 112 -16.37 39.48 8.63
C ALA A 112 -16.52 39.69 10.15
N GLN A 113 -15.42 39.69 10.91
CA GLN A 113 -15.43 39.82 12.37
C GLN A 113 -16.20 41.06 12.89
N PRO A 114 -16.06 42.27 12.31
CA PRO A 114 -16.85 43.43 12.75
C PRO A 114 -18.34 43.21 12.54
N LEU A 115 -18.72 42.61 11.40
CA LEU A 115 -20.10 42.29 11.04
C LEU A 115 -20.71 41.26 12.00
N MET A 116 -19.93 40.24 12.39
CA MET A 116 -20.35 39.25 13.39
C MET A 116 -20.50 39.86 14.79
N ASN A 117 -19.57 40.73 15.21
CA ASN A 117 -19.63 41.41 16.51
C ASN A 117 -20.78 42.42 16.58
N GLU A 118 -21.13 43.05 15.45
CA GLU A 118 -22.25 43.98 15.38
C GLU A 118 -23.58 43.22 15.36
N ALA A 119 -23.66 42.08 14.65
CA ALA A 119 -24.81 41.19 14.69
C ALA A 119 -25.06 40.60 16.09
N SER A 120 -24.01 40.22 16.84
CA SER A 120 -24.18 39.71 18.21
C SER A 120 -24.70 40.79 19.16
N LYS A 121 -24.22 42.04 19.03
CA LYS A 121 -24.74 43.18 19.81
C LYS A 121 -26.20 43.48 19.50
N ILE A 122 -26.63 43.34 18.24
CA ILE A 122 -28.04 43.52 17.87
C ILE A 122 -28.90 42.42 18.49
N MET A 123 -28.47 41.16 18.46
CA MET A 123 -29.18 40.08 19.16
C MET A 123 -29.27 40.33 20.67
N GLU A 124 -28.19 40.81 21.30
CA GLU A 124 -28.20 41.15 22.74
C GLU A 124 -29.12 42.34 23.05
N GLN A 125 -29.25 43.30 22.14
CA GLN A 125 -30.08 44.50 22.33
C GLN A 125 -31.56 44.30 21.99
N CYS A 126 -31.86 43.52 20.96
CA CYS A 126 -33.22 43.31 20.45
C CYS A 126 -33.85 41.98 20.90
N GLY A 127 -33.07 41.01 21.39
CA GLY A 127 -33.58 39.67 21.71
C GLY A 127 -34.23 39.02 20.48
N ASP A 128 -35.48 38.57 20.63
CA ASP A 128 -36.29 37.98 19.55
C ASP A 128 -37.26 39.00 18.88
N ASP A 129 -37.12 40.30 19.15
CA ASP A 129 -37.98 41.33 18.54
C ASP A 129 -37.59 41.55 17.06
N GLU A 130 -38.41 41.00 16.16
CA GLU A 130 -38.17 41.05 14.71
C GLU A 130 -38.14 42.48 14.15
N ASP A 131 -38.94 43.41 14.67
CA ASP A 131 -38.98 44.80 14.19
C ASP A 131 -37.71 45.56 14.61
N CYS A 132 -37.26 45.33 15.85
CA CYS A 132 -35.99 45.87 16.36
C CYS A 132 -34.79 45.32 15.56
N MET A 133 -34.78 44.00 15.32
CA MET A 133 -33.73 43.36 14.52
C MET A 133 -33.70 43.89 13.09
N MET A 134 -34.86 44.08 12.45
CA MET A 134 -34.94 44.54 11.06
C MET A 134 -34.45 45.99 10.91
N ALA A 135 -34.81 46.87 11.85
CA ALA A 135 -34.33 48.25 11.87
C ALA A 135 -32.81 48.34 12.12
N ALA A 136 -32.28 47.52 13.03
CA ALA A 136 -30.86 47.48 13.33
C ALA A 136 -30.04 46.86 12.18
N ALA A 137 -30.55 45.84 11.50
CA ALA A 137 -29.95 45.26 10.31
C ALA A 137 -29.89 46.26 9.14
N MET A 138 -30.95 47.06 8.92
CA MET A 138 -30.93 48.14 7.93
C MET A 138 -29.87 49.20 8.23
N LYS A 139 -29.67 49.54 9.51
CA LYS A 139 -28.65 50.50 9.93
C LYS A 139 -27.23 49.95 9.76
N MET A 140 -27.02 48.67 10.03
CA MET A 140 -25.75 47.99 9.77
C MET A 140 -25.41 47.98 8.27
N ALA A 141 -26.40 47.70 7.41
CA ALA A 141 -26.23 47.72 5.96
C ALA A 141 -25.84 49.11 5.41
N GLN A 142 -26.27 50.20 6.07
CA GLN A 142 -25.91 51.57 5.70
C GLN A 142 -24.50 51.98 6.15
N GLY A 143 -23.93 51.34 7.18
CA GLY A 143 -22.60 51.63 7.70
C GLY A 143 -21.44 50.92 6.97
N LEU A 144 -21.75 49.93 6.12
CA LEU A 144 -20.75 49.17 5.40
C LEU A 144 -20.25 49.92 4.16
N SER A 145 -18.94 50.19 4.11
CA SER A 145 -18.35 50.76 2.90
C SER A 145 -18.44 49.75 1.72
N PRO A 146 -18.76 50.20 0.50
CA PRO A 146 -18.82 49.33 -0.68
C PRO A 146 -17.51 48.56 -0.94
N GLY A 147 -16.36 49.17 -0.61
CA GLY A 147 -15.04 48.54 -0.73
C GLY A 147 -14.82 47.38 0.24
N ALA A 148 -15.33 47.46 1.48
CA ALA A 148 -15.22 46.39 2.46
C ALA A 148 -16.09 45.18 2.06
N VAL A 149 -17.30 45.41 1.57
CA VAL A 149 -18.19 44.34 1.07
C VAL A 149 -17.62 43.69 -0.20
N ALA A 150 -17.06 44.48 -1.11
CA ALA A 150 -16.40 43.96 -2.32
C ALA A 150 -15.14 43.14 -1.97
N GLY A 151 -14.33 43.59 -1.01
CA GLY A 151 -13.16 42.88 -0.51
C GLY A 151 -13.53 41.54 0.13
N LEU A 152 -14.51 41.54 1.05
CA LEU A 152 -15.02 40.32 1.68
C LEU A 152 -15.56 39.33 0.64
N LYS A 153 -16.35 39.82 -0.35
CA LYS A 153 -16.87 38.98 -1.44
C LYS A 153 -15.74 38.37 -2.29
N SER A 154 -14.67 39.12 -2.55
CA SER A 154 -13.50 38.64 -3.29
C SER A 154 -12.74 37.57 -2.51
N ASP A 155 -12.52 37.79 -1.21
CA ASP A 155 -11.82 36.84 -0.34
C ASP A 155 -12.62 35.55 -0.16
N VAL A 156 -13.94 35.65 0.04
CA VAL A 156 -14.84 34.47 0.08
C VAL A 156 -14.83 33.72 -1.25
N ALA A 157 -14.86 34.43 -2.38
CA ALA A 157 -14.80 33.80 -3.70
C ALA A 157 -13.48 33.02 -3.89
N LYS A 158 -12.34 33.61 -3.52
CA LYS A 158 -11.02 32.94 -3.57
C LYS A 158 -10.92 31.76 -2.61
N ALA A 159 -11.44 31.91 -1.39
CA ALA A 159 -11.46 30.85 -0.38
C ALA A 159 -12.35 29.66 -0.80
N SER A 160 -13.36 29.90 -1.64
CA SER A 160 -14.32 28.90 -2.08
C SER A 160 -13.93 28.18 -3.37
N VAL A 161 -12.83 28.57 -4.04
CA VAL A 161 -12.36 27.88 -5.24
C VAL A 161 -11.87 26.48 -4.88
N MET A 162 -12.54 25.47 -5.43
CA MET A 162 -12.11 24.07 -5.32
C MET A 162 -11.14 23.75 -6.45
N PRO A 163 -10.03 23.03 -6.20
CA PRO A 163 -9.13 22.59 -7.26
C PRO A 163 -9.87 21.64 -8.21
N ALA A 164 -9.46 21.62 -9.48
CA ALA A 164 -10.00 20.70 -10.47
C ALA A 164 -9.72 19.25 -10.08
N ASP A 165 -10.62 18.35 -10.47
CA ASP A 165 -10.50 16.91 -10.22
C ASP A 165 -9.18 16.35 -10.74
N ARG A 166 -8.39 15.78 -9.83
CA ARG A 166 -7.07 15.22 -10.13
C ARG A 166 -6.82 13.88 -9.47
N TYR A 167 -7.35 13.67 -8.27
CA TYR A 167 -7.13 12.44 -7.52
C TYR A 167 -8.40 11.62 -7.53
N GLN A 168 -8.28 10.31 -7.72
CA GLN A 168 -9.41 9.40 -7.58
C GLN A 168 -9.10 8.33 -6.53
N MET A 169 -9.93 8.30 -5.49
CA MET A 169 -9.85 7.30 -4.43
C MET A 169 -10.49 5.97 -4.85
N PHE A 170 -9.95 4.89 -4.30
CA PHE A 170 -10.48 3.54 -4.41
C PHE A 170 -10.60 2.95 -3.02
N ASP A 171 -11.83 2.57 -2.64
CA ASP A 171 -12.08 1.91 -1.36
C ASP A 171 -12.33 0.43 -1.60
N SER A 172 -11.66 -0.41 -0.81
CA SER A 172 -11.96 -1.84 -0.78
C SER A 172 -13.26 -2.15 -0.07
N SER A 173 -14.03 -3.12 -0.59
CA SER A 173 -15.23 -3.65 0.05
C SER A 173 -14.96 -4.99 0.73
N THR A 174 -14.46 -5.95 -0.05
CA THR A 174 -14.16 -7.30 0.42
C THR A 174 -12.80 -7.76 -0.09
N SER A 175 -12.23 -8.71 0.63
CA SER A 175 -11.05 -9.44 0.20
C SER A 175 -11.24 -10.94 0.40
N SER A 176 -10.58 -11.73 -0.42
CA SER A 176 -10.53 -13.19 -0.31
C SER A 176 -9.19 -13.68 -0.82
N GLY A 177 -8.81 -14.91 -0.49
CA GLY A 177 -7.52 -15.41 -0.92
C GLY A 177 -7.26 -16.84 -0.53
N THR A 178 -6.10 -17.33 -0.94
CA THR A 178 -5.65 -18.71 -0.71
C THR A 178 -4.24 -18.72 -0.18
N TYR A 179 -3.84 -19.85 0.39
CA TYR A 179 -2.47 -20.05 0.85
C TYR A 179 -1.99 -21.47 0.63
N THR A 180 -0.67 -21.62 0.67
CA THR A 180 0.05 -22.89 0.82
C THR A 180 1.18 -22.63 1.81
N ILE A 181 1.27 -23.46 2.85
CA ILE A 181 2.33 -23.46 3.84
C ILE A 181 3.03 -24.80 3.74
N ASP A 182 4.35 -24.77 3.58
CA ASP A 182 5.21 -25.96 3.56
C ASP A 182 6.53 -25.59 4.21
N GLU A 183 6.58 -25.75 5.52
CA GLU A 183 7.76 -25.53 6.33
C GLU A 183 8.24 -26.86 6.92
N LYS A 184 9.55 -27.03 6.95
CA LYS A 184 10.19 -28.18 7.56
C LYS A 184 11.44 -27.76 8.29
N SER A 185 11.63 -28.30 9.49
CA SER A 185 12.89 -28.24 10.19
C SER A 185 13.33 -29.61 10.71
N TYR A 186 14.63 -29.74 10.79
CA TYR A 186 15.33 -30.82 11.46
C TYR A 186 16.28 -30.17 12.45
N GLU A 187 16.18 -30.54 13.72
CA GLU A 187 16.97 -29.97 14.81
C GLU A 187 17.59 -31.09 15.63
N ALA A 188 18.91 -31.13 15.69
CA ALA A 188 19.65 -31.94 16.66
C ALA A 188 20.58 -31.02 17.46
N TYR A 189 20.44 -31.05 18.79
CA TYR A 189 21.31 -30.32 19.71
C TYR A 189 22.17 -31.35 20.44
N PHE A 190 23.49 -31.21 20.34
CA PHE A 190 24.44 -32.20 20.82
C PHE A 190 24.81 -31.94 22.28
N ASP A 191 24.78 -33.01 23.07
CA ASP A 191 25.07 -33.02 24.50
C ASP A 191 25.71 -34.37 24.90
N ALA A 192 25.75 -34.68 26.20
CA ALA A 192 26.34 -35.95 26.66
C ALA A 192 25.60 -37.21 26.16
N ALA A 193 24.31 -37.10 25.80
CA ALA A 193 23.48 -38.20 25.31
C ALA A 193 23.33 -38.18 23.78
N CYS A 194 23.51 -37.02 23.13
CA CYS A 194 23.33 -36.78 21.71
C CYS A 194 24.64 -36.33 21.06
N SER A 195 25.13 -37.09 20.09
CA SER A 195 26.34 -36.79 19.31
C SER A 195 26.08 -37.01 17.82
N ALA A 196 27.01 -36.58 16.96
CA ALA A 196 26.93 -36.83 15.52
C ALA A 196 26.78 -38.33 15.17
N LYS A 197 27.25 -39.25 16.02
CA LYS A 197 27.14 -40.71 15.77
C LYS A 197 25.74 -41.27 16.01
N ASN A 198 24.94 -40.63 16.86
CA ASN A 198 23.60 -41.07 17.23
C ASN A 198 22.54 -39.95 17.05
N GLU A 199 22.85 -38.97 16.21
CA GLU A 199 22.05 -37.77 15.93
C GLU A 199 20.56 -38.09 15.67
N ALA A 200 20.29 -39.11 14.85
CA ALA A 200 18.92 -39.53 14.53
C ALA A 200 18.08 -39.96 15.75
N LYS A 201 18.71 -40.33 16.88
CA LYS A 201 18.01 -40.73 18.11
C LYS A 201 17.64 -39.55 19.02
N CYS A 202 18.20 -38.37 18.77
CA CYS A 202 17.93 -37.15 19.54
C CYS A 202 17.33 -36.04 18.69
N ALA A 203 17.32 -36.19 17.37
CA ALA A 203 16.76 -35.21 16.46
C ALA A 203 15.25 -35.04 16.62
N ILE A 204 14.83 -33.79 16.43
CA ILE A 204 13.44 -33.36 16.35
C ILE A 204 13.19 -32.88 14.93
N THR A 205 12.23 -33.50 14.26
CA THR A 205 11.72 -33.00 12.99
C THR A 205 10.39 -32.29 13.24
N LYS A 206 10.26 -31.06 12.76
CA LYS A 206 9.00 -30.33 12.74
C LYS A 206 8.59 -30.12 11.29
N THR A 207 7.33 -30.35 10.98
CA THR A 207 6.77 -30.10 9.66
C THR A 207 5.47 -29.34 9.84
N VAL A 208 5.30 -28.24 9.13
CA VAL A 208 4.06 -27.46 9.10
C VAL A 208 3.55 -27.46 7.66
N LYS A 209 2.36 -28.03 7.46
CA LYS A 209 1.73 -28.09 6.14
C LYS A 209 0.31 -27.58 6.20
N GLY A 210 -0.07 -26.77 5.23
CA GLY A 210 -1.43 -26.28 5.11
C GLY A 210 -1.71 -25.76 3.71
N GLN A 211 -2.94 -25.93 3.24
CA GLN A 211 -3.40 -25.33 2.00
C GLN A 211 -4.89 -25.08 2.13
N GLY A 212 -5.36 -23.95 1.60
CA GLY A 212 -6.78 -23.64 1.62
C GLY A 212 -7.08 -22.16 1.38
N ALA A 213 -8.27 -21.76 1.78
CA ALA A 213 -8.71 -20.37 1.76
C ALA A 213 -8.22 -19.63 3.01
N LEU A 214 -7.80 -18.39 2.83
CA LEU A 214 -7.55 -17.46 3.93
C LEU A 214 -8.85 -17.17 4.66
N THR A 215 -8.79 -17.06 5.99
CA THR A 215 -9.96 -16.74 6.81
C THR A 215 -9.74 -15.56 7.74
N THR A 216 -10.82 -14.91 8.12
CA THR A 216 -10.85 -14.04 9.31
C THR A 216 -10.64 -14.87 10.60
N PRO A 217 -10.42 -14.23 11.77
CA PRO A 217 -10.34 -14.93 13.06
C PRO A 217 -11.61 -15.75 13.40
N ASP A 218 -12.79 -15.32 12.94
CA ASP A 218 -14.07 -16.05 13.06
C ASP A 218 -14.29 -17.11 11.95
N GLY A 219 -13.30 -17.35 11.10
CA GLY A 219 -13.30 -18.45 10.12
C GLY A 219 -14.01 -18.16 8.78
N LYS A 220 -14.40 -16.92 8.51
CA LYS A 220 -15.03 -16.53 7.23
C LYS A 220 -13.98 -16.36 6.14
N THR A 221 -14.26 -16.85 4.93
CA THR A 221 -13.37 -16.77 3.77
C THR A 221 -13.49 -15.44 3.00
N THR A 222 -14.63 -14.75 3.15
CA THR A 222 -14.79 -13.37 2.72
C THR A 222 -14.40 -12.46 3.88
N MET A 223 -13.28 -11.77 3.70
CA MET A 223 -12.70 -10.85 4.67
C MET A 223 -13.12 -9.41 4.33
N PRO A 224 -13.19 -8.49 5.31
CA PRO A 224 -13.35 -7.07 5.03
C PRO A 224 -12.16 -6.57 4.19
N GLY A 225 -12.42 -5.65 3.26
CA GLY A 225 -11.36 -4.93 2.57
C GLY A 225 -10.72 -3.90 3.50
N THR A 226 -9.38 -3.85 3.55
CA THR A 226 -8.62 -2.86 4.33
C THR A 226 -7.70 -1.99 3.46
N VAL A 227 -7.86 -2.07 2.14
CA VAL A 227 -7.03 -1.36 1.19
C VAL A 227 -7.71 -0.08 0.76
N LEU A 228 -6.96 1.00 0.86
CA LEU A 228 -7.30 2.28 0.26
C LEU A 228 -6.29 2.56 -0.85
N GLY A 229 -6.79 3.14 -1.94
CA GLY A 229 -5.99 3.51 -3.08
C GLY A 229 -6.25 4.92 -3.52
N GLU A 230 -5.26 5.57 -4.10
CA GLU A 230 -5.41 6.83 -4.80
C GLU A 230 -4.67 6.78 -6.14
N LEU A 231 -5.31 7.30 -7.17
CA LEU A 231 -4.73 7.56 -8.48
C LEU A 231 -4.55 9.07 -8.65
N ASP A 232 -3.33 9.53 -8.93
CA ASP A 232 -3.09 10.86 -9.49
C ASP A 232 -3.29 10.78 -11.01
N ILE A 233 -4.42 11.32 -11.48
CA ILE A 233 -4.85 11.32 -12.88
C ILE A 233 -3.86 12.09 -13.76
N GLN A 234 -3.31 13.18 -13.22
CA GLN A 234 -2.44 14.08 -13.97
C GLN A 234 -1.06 13.47 -14.20
N THR A 235 -0.48 12.84 -13.17
CA THR A 235 0.87 12.23 -13.26
C THR A 235 0.85 10.77 -13.68
N GLY A 236 -0.32 10.11 -13.65
CA GLY A 236 -0.45 8.71 -13.98
C GLY A 236 0.27 7.81 -12.98
N SER A 237 0.08 8.07 -11.67
CA SER A 237 0.61 7.24 -10.60
C SER A 237 -0.48 6.75 -9.67
N VAL A 238 -0.34 5.50 -9.22
CA VAL A 238 -1.20 4.91 -8.19
C VAL A 238 -0.41 4.69 -6.92
N MET A 239 -1.08 4.89 -5.79
CA MET A 239 -0.59 4.56 -4.46
C MET A 239 -1.66 3.81 -3.69
N LEU A 240 -1.32 2.65 -3.12
CA LEU A 240 -2.23 1.81 -2.35
C LEU A 240 -1.62 1.51 -0.97
N THR A 241 -2.47 1.37 0.04
CA THR A 241 -2.05 0.84 1.34
C THR A 241 -1.71 -0.64 1.22
N PHE A 242 -0.76 -1.11 2.03
CA PHE A 242 -0.32 -2.50 2.04
C PHE A 242 -1.35 -3.40 2.76
N PRO A 243 -1.98 -4.37 2.08
CA PRO A 243 -2.82 -5.35 2.75
C PRO A 243 -1.97 -6.43 3.45
N LEU A 244 -2.54 -7.08 4.46
CA LEU A 244 -2.02 -8.33 4.99
C LEU A 244 -2.99 -9.48 4.67
N PRO A 245 -2.50 -10.70 4.41
CA PRO A 245 -3.38 -11.85 4.25
C PRO A 245 -4.06 -12.20 5.59
N GLY A 246 -5.20 -12.89 5.51
CA GLY A 246 -5.90 -13.42 6.67
C GLY A 246 -5.17 -14.58 7.35
N ALA A 247 -5.86 -15.26 8.26
CA ALA A 247 -5.38 -16.47 8.92
C ALA A 247 -5.30 -17.64 7.94
N ALA A 248 -4.24 -18.43 8.08
CA ALA A 248 -4.04 -19.69 7.39
C ALA A 248 -4.08 -20.84 8.40
N LYS A 249 -4.79 -21.92 8.11
CA LYS A 249 -4.83 -23.12 8.96
C LYS A 249 -3.79 -24.14 8.49
N ALA A 250 -2.95 -24.61 9.39
CA ALA A 250 -1.95 -25.61 9.06
C ALA A 250 -1.94 -26.72 10.10
N THR A 251 -1.42 -27.87 9.70
CA THR A 251 -1.14 -28.99 10.60
C THR A 251 0.35 -28.99 10.88
N LYS A 252 0.69 -28.95 12.16
CA LYS A 252 2.06 -29.06 12.66
C LYS A 252 2.26 -30.46 13.20
N THR A 253 3.24 -31.16 12.64
CA THR A 253 3.66 -32.49 13.08
C THR A 253 5.07 -32.39 13.66
N ILE A 254 5.22 -32.91 14.86
CA ILE A 254 6.50 -33.04 15.56
C ILE A 254 6.81 -34.53 15.64
N THR A 255 7.95 -34.94 15.09
CA THR A 255 8.51 -36.27 15.27
C THR A 255 9.82 -36.12 16.03
N SER A 256 9.83 -36.61 17.25
CA SER A 256 10.96 -36.52 18.18
C SER A 256 11.25 -37.89 18.75
N ALA A 257 12.54 -38.27 18.69
CA ALA A 257 13.07 -39.40 19.45
C ALA A 257 13.66 -38.97 20.81
N SER A 258 13.71 -37.66 21.08
CA SER A 258 14.12 -37.08 22.37
C SER A 258 13.01 -37.22 23.42
N GLN A 259 13.40 -37.46 24.69
CA GLN A 259 12.48 -37.51 25.82
C GLN A 259 11.92 -36.13 26.21
N ASP A 260 12.62 -35.06 25.84
CA ASP A 260 12.28 -33.68 26.25
C ASP A 260 11.18 -33.06 25.37
N GLN A 261 10.96 -33.61 24.18
CA GLN A 261 9.93 -33.14 23.26
C GLN A 261 9.03 -34.29 22.81
N LYS A 262 7.74 -34.21 23.15
CA LYS A 262 6.75 -35.21 22.74
C LYS A 262 6.49 -35.12 21.23
N SER A 263 6.49 -36.28 20.59
CA SER A 263 5.92 -36.43 19.25
C SER A 263 4.41 -36.17 19.29
N GLY A 264 3.87 -35.57 18.23
CA GLY A 264 2.46 -35.24 18.16
C GLY A 264 2.09 -34.48 16.90
N THR A 265 0.79 -34.34 16.69
CA THR A 265 0.23 -33.54 15.60
C THR A 265 -0.84 -32.61 16.16
N GLU A 266 -0.78 -31.34 15.79
CA GLU A 266 -1.71 -30.30 16.24
C GLU A 266 -2.14 -29.41 15.06
N GLN A 267 -3.34 -28.84 15.16
CA GLN A 267 -3.79 -27.79 14.24
C GLN A 267 -3.29 -26.44 14.74
N VAL A 268 -2.72 -25.65 13.85
CA VAL A 268 -2.17 -24.32 14.15
C VAL A 268 -2.74 -23.27 13.20
N SER A 269 -2.86 -22.04 13.69
CA SER A 269 -3.21 -20.88 12.87
C SER A 269 -1.95 -20.07 12.59
N TYR A 270 -1.62 -19.91 11.32
CA TYR A 270 -0.53 -19.10 10.81
C TYR A 270 -1.04 -17.74 10.34
N PHE A 271 -0.21 -16.73 10.55
CA PHE A 271 -0.44 -15.37 10.09
C PHE A 271 0.87 -14.85 9.53
N LEU A 272 0.87 -14.26 8.33
CA LEU A 272 2.06 -13.58 7.84
C LEU A 272 2.26 -12.29 8.64
N SER A 273 3.32 -12.24 9.43
CA SER A 273 3.66 -11.05 10.23
C SER A 273 4.71 -10.24 9.48
N VAL A 274 4.34 -9.04 9.03
CA VAL A 274 5.27 -8.11 8.38
C VAL A 274 5.42 -6.89 9.30
N PRO A 275 6.61 -6.61 9.86
CA PRO A 275 6.78 -5.44 10.71
C PRO A 275 6.71 -4.15 9.88
N ASN A 276 6.21 -3.09 10.50
CA ASN A 276 6.12 -1.74 9.94
C ASN A 276 5.33 -1.66 8.62
N THR A 277 4.17 -2.34 8.54
CA THR A 277 3.31 -2.29 7.34
C THR A 277 2.79 -0.89 7.03
N GLN A 278 2.63 -0.04 8.03
CA GLN A 278 2.16 1.34 7.86
C GLN A 278 3.07 2.17 6.94
N ASP A 279 4.35 1.84 6.91
CA ASP A 279 5.38 2.52 6.11
C ASP A 279 5.47 1.96 4.68
N ILE A 280 4.80 0.84 4.41
CA ILE A 280 4.78 0.21 3.10
C ILE A 280 3.61 0.78 2.29
N LYS A 281 3.95 1.54 1.24
CA LYS A 281 3.00 1.99 0.22
C LYS A 281 3.29 1.26 -1.08
N LEU A 282 2.26 0.69 -1.69
CA LEU A 282 2.36 0.09 -3.02
C LEU A 282 2.22 1.22 -4.03
N THR A 283 3.33 1.62 -4.65
CA THR A 283 3.35 2.75 -5.59
C THR A 283 3.82 2.32 -6.97
N ALA A 284 3.18 2.82 -8.02
CA ALA A 284 3.68 2.66 -9.39
C ALA A 284 3.31 3.86 -10.26
N LYS A 285 4.20 4.19 -11.21
CA LYS A 285 3.88 5.04 -12.36
C LYS A 285 3.37 4.14 -13.48
N CYS A 286 2.18 4.42 -13.99
CA CYS A 286 1.46 3.55 -14.92
C CYS A 286 0.80 4.30 -16.09
N GLY A 287 1.07 5.61 -16.24
CA GLY A 287 0.51 6.42 -17.33
C GLY A 287 -1.02 6.43 -17.26
N ALA A 288 -1.69 5.77 -18.22
CA ALA A 288 -3.14 5.63 -18.21
C ALA A 288 -3.68 4.84 -17.01
N CYS A 289 -2.83 4.07 -16.31
CA CYS A 289 -3.15 3.34 -15.09
C CYS A 289 -4.41 2.47 -15.19
N LYS A 290 -4.63 1.83 -16.34
CA LYS A 290 -5.60 0.74 -16.46
C LYS A 290 -5.16 -0.49 -15.69
N THR A 291 -3.86 -0.73 -15.69
CA THR A 291 -3.18 -1.69 -14.82
C THR A 291 -1.97 -1.02 -14.21
N ALA A 292 -1.64 -1.39 -12.98
CA ALA A 292 -0.41 -1.00 -12.30
C ALA A 292 0.11 -2.20 -11.53
N GLU A 293 1.41 -2.40 -11.51
CA GLU A 293 2.03 -3.54 -10.85
C GLU A 293 3.38 -3.15 -10.25
N GLY A 294 3.82 -3.96 -9.30
CA GLY A 294 5.11 -3.77 -8.65
C GLY A 294 5.47 -4.96 -7.80
N SER A 295 6.71 -4.95 -7.31
CA SER A 295 7.17 -5.94 -6.36
C SER A 295 8.25 -5.36 -5.44
N PHE A 296 8.42 -5.97 -4.27
CA PHE A 296 9.52 -5.69 -3.37
C PHE A 296 9.84 -6.95 -2.54
N THR A 297 11.00 -6.95 -1.90
CA THR A 297 11.43 -8.02 -1.01
C THR A 297 11.74 -7.49 0.37
N LYS A 298 11.51 -8.30 1.40
CA LYS A 298 11.86 -8.00 2.80
C LYS A 298 12.35 -9.26 3.49
N GLU A 299 13.38 -9.13 4.32
CA GLU A 299 13.83 -10.22 5.17
C GLU A 299 12.93 -10.30 6.41
N LEU A 300 12.47 -11.49 6.77
CA LEU A 300 11.62 -11.77 7.93
C LEU A 300 12.13 -13.00 8.67
N ASP A 301 11.82 -13.08 9.97
CA ASP A 301 12.00 -14.29 10.75
C ASP A 301 10.80 -15.23 10.54
N ASP A 302 11.06 -16.51 10.35
CA ASP A 302 10.04 -17.53 10.23
C ASP A 302 9.40 -17.86 11.58
N LYS A 303 8.18 -18.39 11.58
CA LYS A 303 7.43 -18.69 12.81
C LYS A 303 7.82 -20.02 13.45
N LEU A 304 8.43 -20.92 12.70
CA LEU A 304 8.77 -22.27 13.15
C LEU A 304 10.03 -22.27 14.02
N LEU A 305 11.07 -21.56 13.59
CA LEU A 305 12.39 -21.50 14.21
C LEU A 305 12.92 -20.08 14.47
N GLY A 306 12.27 -19.04 13.96
CA GLY A 306 12.80 -17.67 14.07
C GLY A 306 14.04 -17.41 13.22
N ARG A 307 14.24 -18.17 12.13
CA ARG A 307 15.36 -18.00 11.19
C ARG A 307 14.96 -17.06 10.07
N LYS A 308 15.97 -16.43 9.45
CA LYS A 308 15.76 -15.52 8.34
C LYS A 308 15.23 -16.25 7.09
N GLY A 309 14.21 -15.67 6.49
CA GLY A 309 13.72 -15.96 5.16
C GLY A 309 13.48 -14.67 4.38
N THR A 310 13.29 -14.78 3.07
CA THR A 310 12.96 -13.68 2.18
C THR A 310 11.48 -13.73 1.83
N LEU A 311 10.74 -12.68 2.20
CA LEU A 311 9.40 -12.41 1.71
C LEU A 311 9.50 -11.58 0.43
N LYS A 312 9.05 -12.14 -0.68
CA LYS A 312 8.79 -11.39 -1.92
C LYS A 312 7.30 -11.09 -2.00
N VAL A 313 6.98 -9.81 -2.16
CA VAL A 313 5.61 -9.36 -2.42
C VAL A 313 5.52 -8.87 -3.84
N SER A 314 4.56 -9.40 -4.60
CA SER A 314 4.20 -8.92 -5.94
C SER A 314 2.75 -8.49 -5.94
N TRP A 315 2.42 -7.39 -6.60
CA TRP A 315 1.05 -6.87 -6.61
C TRP A 315 0.67 -6.36 -7.99
N LYS A 316 -0.63 -6.43 -8.27
CA LYS A 316 -1.25 -5.94 -9.50
C LYS A 316 -2.60 -5.31 -9.20
N PHE A 317 -2.71 -4.02 -9.49
CA PHE A 317 -3.95 -3.28 -9.49
C PHE A 317 -4.53 -3.22 -10.90
N THR A 318 -5.82 -3.48 -11.04
CA THR A 318 -6.58 -3.38 -12.29
C THR A 318 -7.76 -2.46 -12.06
N ARG A 319 -7.84 -1.42 -12.88
CA ARG A 319 -8.83 -0.35 -12.80
C ARG A 319 -9.99 -0.61 -13.76
N GLY A 320 -11.21 -0.51 -13.24
CA GLY A 320 -12.46 -0.56 -14.02
C GLY A 320 -12.68 0.62 -14.95
#